data_AF-A0A7J9BI77-F1
#
_entry.id   AF-A0A7J9BI77-F1
#
_cell.length_a   1.000
_cell.length_b   1.000
_cell.length_c   1.000
_cell.angle_alpha   90.00
_cell.angle_beta   90.00
_cell.angle_gamma   90.00
#
_symmetry.space_group_name_H-M   'P 1'
#
loop_
_entity.id
_entity.type
_entity.pdbx_description
1 polymer ?
#
loop_
_entity_poly.entity_id
_entity_poly.type
_entity_poly.pdbx_seq_one_letter_code
_entity_poly.pdbx_strand_id
1 'polypeptide(L)'
;MEMEEYNERALVEVANDEDGPNRAWYAAIIVTPVGNKRYLIQYTTMRTDDNTGFFGKVMDTLHIRPRPPDIEVPDQFVMLDQVDAFYKGGWWKGVIIKVLSDDSKYHVYLATHEEMEFKHSELRLHQDWIDGKWTKPSPGVHL
;
A
#
# COMPACT_ATOMS: atom_id res chain seq x y z
N MET A 1 -11.61 -14.53 -15.96
CA MET A 1 -10.70 -14.60 -14.81
C MET A 1 -11.58 -14.67 -13.58
N GLU A 2 -11.47 -15.75 -12.80
CA GLU A 2 -12.09 -15.81 -11.48
C GLU A 2 -11.37 -14.80 -10.59
N MET A 3 -12.10 -13.84 -10.03
CA MET A 3 -11.54 -12.92 -9.04
C MET A 3 -11.56 -13.62 -7.69
N GLU A 4 -10.48 -13.49 -6.94
CA GLU A 4 -10.36 -14.10 -5.61
C GLU A 4 -11.51 -13.64 -4.71
N GLU A 5 -12.20 -14.60 -4.10
CA GLU A 5 -13.13 -14.32 -3.02
C GLU A 5 -12.32 -14.19 -1.72
N TYR A 6 -12.54 -13.09 -1.00
CA TYR A 6 -11.89 -12.89 0.28
C TYR A 6 -12.72 -13.50 1.42
N ASN A 7 -12.05 -14.20 2.33
CA ASN A 7 -12.66 -14.70 3.56
C ASN A 7 -12.86 -13.56 4.57
N GLU A 8 -13.87 -13.71 5.45
CA GLU A 8 -14.01 -12.82 6.61
C GLU A 8 -12.72 -12.84 7.46
N ARG A 9 -12.35 -11.69 8.01
CA ARG A 9 -11.10 -11.42 8.73
C ARG A 9 -9.82 -11.48 7.90
N ALA A 10 -9.88 -11.68 6.59
CA ALA A 10 -8.71 -11.55 5.74
C ALA A 10 -8.11 -10.13 5.84
N LEU A 11 -6.79 -10.06 5.97
CA LEU A 11 -6.04 -8.81 5.91
C LEU A 11 -5.83 -8.41 4.45
N VAL A 12 -6.26 -7.21 4.11
CA VAL A 12 -6.24 -6.68 2.76
C VAL A 12 -5.70 -5.26 2.74
N GLU A 13 -5.34 -4.80 1.56
CA GLU A 13 -5.13 -3.38 1.29
C GLU A 13 -6.21 -2.88 0.34
N VAL A 14 -6.71 -1.67 0.59
CA VAL A 14 -7.75 -1.04 -0.22
C VAL A 14 -7.33 0.33 -0.69
N ALA A 15 -7.80 0.73 -1.87
CA ALA A 15 -7.51 2.04 -2.43
C ALA A 15 -8.79 2.69 -2.95
N ASN A 16 -9.00 3.98 -2.70
CA ASN A 16 -10.24 4.64 -3.15
C ASN A 16 -10.16 4.98 -4.64
N ASP A 17 -11.29 4.88 -5.32
CA ASP A 17 -11.45 5.15 -6.75
C ASP A 17 -11.18 6.63 -7.10
N GLU A 18 -11.54 7.52 -6.17
CA GLU A 18 -11.43 8.98 -6.35
C GLU A 18 -9.98 9.48 -6.35
N ASP A 19 -9.04 8.68 -5.80
CA ASP A 19 -7.64 9.06 -5.64
C ASP A 19 -6.82 8.88 -6.93
N GLY A 20 -7.44 8.38 -8.02
CA GLY A 20 -6.81 8.25 -9.33
C GLY A 20 -5.70 7.18 -9.40
N PRO A 21 -4.78 7.28 -10.38
CA PRO A 21 -3.71 6.29 -10.57
C PRO A 21 -2.61 6.38 -9.49
N ASN A 22 -2.46 7.52 -8.82
CA ASN A 22 -1.42 7.78 -7.82
C ASN A 22 -1.92 7.59 -6.38
N ARG A 23 -2.93 6.73 -6.21
CA ARG A 23 -3.62 6.48 -4.94
C ARG A 23 -2.78 5.69 -3.94
N ALA A 24 -3.07 5.88 -2.67
CA ALA A 24 -2.48 5.10 -1.58
C ALA A 24 -3.23 3.77 -1.37
N TRP A 25 -2.52 2.81 -0.79
CA TRP A 25 -3.09 1.56 -0.30
C TRP A 25 -3.22 1.58 1.23
N TYR A 26 -4.44 1.46 1.73
CA TYR A 26 -4.76 1.50 3.15
C TYR A 26 -5.01 0.10 3.69
N ALA A 27 -4.41 -0.21 4.84
CA ALA A 27 -4.62 -1.50 5.49
C ALA A 27 -6.07 -1.61 6.02
N ALA A 28 -6.69 -2.76 5.74
CA ALA A 28 -8.06 -3.05 6.12
C ALA A 28 -8.27 -4.55 6.40
N ILE A 29 -9.44 -4.86 6.95
CA ILE A 29 -9.90 -6.21 7.24
C ILE A 29 -11.24 -6.44 6.56
N ILE A 30 -11.42 -7.60 5.93
CA ILE A 30 -12.72 -8.02 5.41
C ILE A 30 -13.66 -8.30 6.58
N VAL A 31 -14.79 -7.58 6.65
CA VAL A 31 -15.83 -7.83 7.65
C VAL A 31 -16.79 -8.90 7.14
N THR A 32 -17.40 -8.68 5.98
CA THR A 32 -18.37 -9.62 5.40
C THR A 32 -18.60 -9.34 3.91
N PRO A 33 -18.91 -10.36 3.08
CA PRO A 33 -19.38 -10.13 1.71
C PRO A 33 -20.76 -9.45 1.72
N VAL A 34 -20.97 -8.48 0.83
CA VAL A 34 -22.25 -7.78 0.64
C VAL A 34 -22.88 -8.06 -0.74
N GLY A 35 -22.39 -9.09 -1.43
CA GLY A 35 -22.86 -9.52 -2.74
C GLY A 35 -22.31 -8.69 -3.90
N ASN A 36 -22.46 -9.21 -5.12
CA ASN A 36 -21.97 -8.59 -6.36
C ASN A 36 -20.48 -8.21 -6.30
N LYS A 37 -19.61 -9.11 -5.78
CA LYS A 37 -18.16 -8.89 -5.69
C LYS A 37 -17.77 -7.64 -4.89
N ARG A 38 -18.55 -7.35 -3.85
CA ARG A 38 -18.29 -6.25 -2.92
C ARG A 38 -18.20 -6.79 -1.49
N TYR A 39 -17.38 -6.12 -0.70
CA TYR A 39 -17.14 -6.47 0.70
C TYR A 39 -17.30 -5.23 1.56
N LEU A 40 -17.90 -5.40 2.74
CA LEU A 40 -17.73 -4.44 3.82
C LEU A 40 -16.33 -4.67 4.38
N ILE A 41 -15.50 -3.63 4.34
CA ILE A 41 -14.18 -3.61 4.96
C ILE A 41 -14.18 -2.71 6.18
N GLN A 42 -13.21 -2.91 7.06
CA GLN A 42 -12.89 -2.02 8.15
C GLN A 42 -11.43 -1.60 8.02
N TYR A 43 -11.15 -0.30 7.98
CA TYR A 43 -9.79 0.24 7.97
C TYR A 43 -9.08 -0.06 9.30
N THR A 44 -7.76 -0.25 9.29
CA THR A 44 -6.99 -0.46 10.53
C THR A 44 -6.34 0.81 11.06
N THR A 45 -6.23 1.85 10.22
CA THR A 45 -5.55 3.12 10.55
C THR A 45 -6.51 4.31 10.62
N MET A 46 -7.75 4.19 10.15
CA MET A 46 -8.75 5.26 10.11
C MET A 46 -9.84 5.08 11.17
N ARG A 47 -9.91 6.01 12.12
CA ARG A 47 -10.91 6.00 13.20
C ARG A 47 -12.19 6.71 12.79
N THR A 48 -13.30 6.36 13.45
CA THR A 48 -14.56 7.09 13.35
C THR A 48 -14.44 8.45 14.06
N ASP A 49 -15.27 9.43 13.67
CA ASP A 49 -15.24 10.79 14.24
C ASP A 49 -15.49 10.81 15.76
N ASP A 50 -16.33 9.90 16.24
CA ASP A 50 -16.62 9.69 17.66
C ASP A 50 -15.54 8.87 18.39
N ASN A 51 -14.51 8.41 17.68
CA ASN A 51 -13.38 7.64 18.17
C ASN A 51 -13.78 6.32 18.88
N THR A 52 -15.00 5.81 18.61
CA THR A 52 -15.52 4.56 19.19
C THR A 52 -15.08 3.32 18.45
N GLY A 53 -14.59 3.47 17.22
CA GLY A 53 -14.10 2.36 16.41
C GLY A 53 -13.30 2.79 15.19
N PHE A 54 -13.22 1.87 14.23
CA PHE A 54 -12.59 2.10 12.94
C PHE A 54 -13.62 2.25 11.84
N PHE A 55 -13.32 3.13 10.89
CA PHE A 55 -14.21 3.42 9.76
C PHE A 55 -14.41 2.17 8.90
N GLY A 56 -15.66 1.94 8.49
CA GLY A 56 -16.04 0.84 7.59
C GLY A 56 -16.57 1.39 6.28
N LYS A 57 -16.28 0.71 5.17
CA LYS A 57 -16.71 1.10 3.82
C LYS A 57 -17.01 -0.13 2.98
N VAL A 58 -18.02 -0.04 2.12
CA VAL A 58 -18.26 -1.06 1.10
C VAL A 58 -17.36 -0.78 -0.09
N MET A 59 -16.57 -1.77 -0.49
CA MET A 59 -15.60 -1.67 -1.58
C MET A 59 -15.85 -2.78 -2.61
N ASP A 60 -15.64 -2.48 -3.89
CA ASP A 60 -15.60 -3.48 -4.96
C ASP A 60 -14.23 -4.18 -4.98
N THR A 61 -14.23 -5.47 -5.32
CA THR A 61 -13.01 -6.29 -5.49
C THR A 61 -11.92 -5.65 -6.34
N LEU A 62 -12.27 -4.79 -7.31
CA LEU A 62 -11.29 -4.06 -8.14
C LEU A 62 -10.38 -3.11 -7.33
N HIS A 63 -10.80 -2.76 -6.13
CA HIS A 63 -10.14 -1.81 -5.24
C HIS A 63 -9.57 -2.48 -3.98
N ILE A 64 -9.56 -3.81 -3.96
CA ILE A 64 -9.05 -4.63 -2.87
C ILE A 64 -7.96 -5.53 -3.42
N ARG A 65 -6.82 -5.55 -2.74
CA ARG A 65 -5.77 -6.56 -2.93
C ARG A 65 -5.47 -7.26 -1.61
N PRO A 66 -4.91 -8.48 -1.61
CA PRO A 66 -4.40 -9.09 -0.39
C PRO A 66 -3.39 -8.18 0.33
N ARG A 67 -3.03 -8.48 1.58
CA ARG A 67 -1.82 -7.89 2.16
C ARG A 67 -0.60 -8.40 1.36
N PRO A 68 0.35 -7.54 0.96
CA PRO A 68 1.57 -7.99 0.32
C PRO A 68 2.34 -8.99 1.19
N PRO A 69 2.98 -10.00 0.61
CA PRO A 69 3.78 -10.96 1.36
C PRO A 69 4.94 -10.25 2.03
N ASP A 70 5.30 -10.74 3.22
CA ASP A 70 6.51 -10.29 3.90
C ASP A 70 7.71 -10.79 3.07
N ILE A 71 8.49 -9.84 2.56
CA ILE A 71 9.71 -10.10 1.80
C ILE A 71 10.90 -9.60 2.60
N GLU A 72 12.07 -10.17 2.33
CA GLU A 72 13.32 -9.65 2.89
C GLU A 72 13.48 -8.18 2.47
N VAL A 73 13.45 -7.30 3.46
CA VAL A 73 13.72 -5.88 3.29
C VAL A 73 15.24 -5.73 3.37
N PRO A 74 15.88 -5.06 2.40
CA PRO A 74 17.32 -4.84 2.47
C PRO A 74 17.65 -4.01 3.72
N ASP A 75 18.81 -4.21 4.32
CA ASP A 75 19.26 -3.40 5.46
C ASP A 75 19.30 -1.90 5.12
N GLN A 76 19.42 -1.57 3.84
CA GLN A 76 19.44 -0.21 3.31
C GLN A 76 18.80 -0.15 1.92
N PHE A 77 17.99 0.88 1.68
CA PHE A 77 17.53 1.21 0.33
C PHE A 77 18.58 2.02 -0.43
N VAL A 78 18.65 1.84 -1.74
CA VAL A 78 19.54 2.60 -2.62
C VAL A 78 18.77 3.57 -3.50
N MET A 79 19.51 4.51 -4.11
CA MET A 79 18.97 5.41 -5.13
C MET A 79 18.19 4.63 -6.20
N LEU A 80 17.04 5.17 -6.61
CA LEU A 80 16.13 4.61 -7.61
C LEU A 80 15.36 3.35 -7.19
N ASP A 81 15.52 2.87 -5.95
CA ASP A 81 14.63 1.83 -5.44
C ASP A 81 13.18 2.32 -5.46
N GLN A 82 12.29 1.48 -6.00
CA GLN A 82 10.85 1.71 -5.93
C GLN A 82 10.34 1.22 -4.58
N VAL A 83 9.72 2.14 -3.83
CA VAL A 83 9.24 1.89 -2.47
C VAL A 83 7.75 2.26 -2.35
N ASP A 84 7.08 1.69 -1.37
CA ASP A 84 5.88 2.28 -0.80
C ASP A 84 6.26 3.01 0.50
N ALA A 85 5.88 4.27 0.63
CA ALA A 85 6.08 5.08 1.82
C ALA A 85 4.80 5.19 2.64
N PHE A 86 4.90 4.97 3.95
CA PHE A 86 3.77 5.09 4.85
C PHE A 86 3.52 6.56 5.22
N TYR A 87 2.45 7.13 4.68
CA TYR A 87 2.10 8.54 4.85
C TYR A 87 0.59 8.70 4.93
N LYS A 88 0.11 9.58 5.84
CA LYS A 88 -1.33 9.83 6.07
C LYS A 88 -2.16 8.54 6.26
N GLY A 89 -1.58 7.53 6.90
CA GLY A 89 -2.25 6.27 7.24
C GLY A 89 -2.31 5.23 6.12
N GLY A 90 -1.71 5.49 4.96
CA GLY A 90 -1.66 4.56 3.82
C GLY A 90 -0.25 4.45 3.21
N TRP A 91 -0.11 3.50 2.29
CA TRP A 91 1.12 3.21 1.55
C TRP A 91 1.10 3.88 0.18
N TRP A 92 2.02 4.80 -0.05
CA TRP A 92 2.12 5.59 -1.29
C TRP A 92 3.32 5.15 -2.10
N LYS A 93 3.11 4.85 -3.38
CA LYS A 93 4.22 4.54 -4.30
C LYS A 93 5.18 5.73 -4.40
N GLY A 94 6.47 5.45 -4.39
CA GLY A 94 7.52 6.45 -4.56
C GLY A 94 8.84 5.83 -5.02
N VAL A 95 9.82 6.69 -5.21
CA VAL A 95 11.19 6.32 -5.60
C VAL A 95 12.21 7.03 -4.73
N ILE A 96 13.26 6.31 -4.29
CA ILE A 96 14.36 6.91 -3.54
C ILE A 96 15.13 7.87 -4.46
N ILE A 97 15.17 9.15 -4.10
CA ILE A 97 15.92 10.20 -4.81
C ILE A 97 17.14 10.71 -4.04
N LYS A 98 17.27 10.34 -2.76
CA LYS A 98 18.48 10.59 -1.97
C LYS A 98 18.55 9.64 -0.78
N VAL A 99 19.73 9.10 -0.53
CA VAL A 99 20.07 8.41 0.72
C VAL A 99 20.78 9.41 1.64
N LEU A 100 20.31 9.57 2.87
CA LEU A 100 20.88 10.52 3.83
C LEU A 100 21.93 9.86 4.72
N SER A 101 22.82 10.68 5.28
CA SER A 101 23.89 10.25 6.18
C SER A 101 23.34 9.60 7.43
N ASP A 102 23.88 8.42 7.80
CA ASP A 102 23.40 7.43 8.78
C ASP A 102 22.62 6.25 8.18
N ASP A 103 22.39 6.25 6.86
CA ASP A 103 21.76 5.16 6.09
C ASP A 103 20.35 4.78 6.56
N SER A 104 19.77 5.55 7.48
CA SER A 104 18.48 5.27 8.14
C SER A 104 17.33 6.13 7.63
N LYS A 105 17.64 7.11 6.77
CA LYS A 105 16.69 8.09 6.23
C LYS A 105 16.88 8.30 4.72
N TYR A 106 15.77 8.59 4.05
CA TYR A 106 15.71 8.70 2.60
C TYR A 106 14.83 9.86 2.19
N HIS A 107 15.21 10.59 1.14
CA HIS A 107 14.24 11.40 0.40
C HIS A 107 13.57 10.54 -0.65
N VAL A 108 12.24 10.59 -0.68
CA VAL A 108 11.40 9.84 -1.60
C VAL A 108 10.60 10.83 -2.43
N TYR A 109 10.62 10.66 -3.75
CA TYR A 109 9.70 11.32 -4.66
C TYR A 109 8.44 10.47 -4.78
N LEU A 110 7.34 10.94 -4.22
CA LEU A 110 6.05 10.26 -4.22
C LEU A 110 5.34 10.39 -5.56
N ALA A 111 4.49 9.41 -5.89
CA ALA A 111 3.62 9.48 -7.06
C ALA A 111 2.66 10.69 -7.05
N THR A 112 2.46 11.32 -5.88
CA THR A 112 1.73 12.60 -5.73
C THR A 112 2.54 13.82 -6.15
N HIS A 113 3.76 13.63 -6.67
CA HIS A 113 4.72 14.68 -7.04
C HIS A 113 5.27 15.49 -5.86
N GLU A 114 5.20 14.92 -4.65
CA GLU A 114 5.78 15.50 -3.44
C GLU A 114 7.13 14.84 -3.13
N GLU A 115 8.08 15.62 -2.64
CA GLU A 115 9.35 15.13 -2.11
C GLU A 115 9.34 15.17 -0.59
N MET A 116 9.61 14.04 0.06
CA MET A 116 9.50 13.92 1.50
C MET A 116 10.62 13.04 2.09
N GLU A 117 11.02 13.34 3.33
CA GLU A 117 11.96 12.51 4.10
C GLU A 117 11.19 11.40 4.84
N PHE A 118 11.69 10.17 4.76
CA PHE A 118 11.16 9.01 5.46
C PHE A 118 12.29 8.24 6.16
N LYS A 119 11.97 7.65 7.32
CA LYS A 119 12.83 6.66 7.98
C LYS A 119 12.73 5.32 7.26
N HIS A 120 13.74 4.48 7.43
CA HIS A 120 13.72 3.10 6.93
C HIS A 120 12.46 2.32 7.32
N SER A 121 12.02 2.45 8.58
CA SER A 121 10.82 1.77 9.10
C SER A 121 9.49 2.26 8.51
N GLU A 122 9.49 3.40 7.82
CA GLU A 122 8.32 3.98 7.16
C GLU A 122 8.25 3.60 5.68
N LEU A 123 9.22 2.83 5.20
CA LEU A 123 9.32 2.37 3.81
C LEU A 123 9.22 0.85 3.74
N ARG A 124 8.70 0.37 2.61
CA ARG A 124 8.82 -1.03 2.18
C ARG A 124 9.15 -1.07 0.70
N LEU A 125 9.77 -2.15 0.24
CA LEU A 125 9.91 -2.38 -1.20
C LEU A 125 8.53 -2.41 -1.86
N HIS A 126 8.39 -1.66 -2.96
CA HIS A 126 7.15 -1.64 -3.73
C HIS A 126 6.86 -3.03 -4.28
N GLN A 127 5.59 -3.42 -4.30
CA GLN A 127 5.10 -4.65 -4.93
C GLN A 127 3.79 -4.34 -5.67
N ASP A 128 3.70 -4.81 -6.90
CA ASP A 128 2.51 -4.71 -7.73
C ASP A 128 1.65 -5.96 -7.56
N TRP A 129 0.33 -5.78 -7.53
CA TRP A 129 -0.65 -6.86 -7.55
C TRP A 129 -1.30 -6.90 -8.92
N ILE A 130 -0.89 -7.85 -9.75
CA ILE A 130 -1.30 -7.96 -11.16
C ILE A 130 -1.79 -9.38 -11.40
N ASP A 131 -3.01 -9.51 -11.94
CA ASP A 131 -3.62 -10.80 -12.32
C ASP A 131 -3.55 -11.88 -11.22
N GLY A 132 -3.81 -11.49 -9.98
CA GLY A 132 -3.82 -12.40 -8.83
C GLY A 132 -2.45 -12.80 -8.31
N LYS A 133 -1.38 -12.06 -8.67
CA LYS A 133 -0.01 -12.36 -8.25
C LYS A 133 0.73 -11.10 -7.81
N TRP A 134 1.53 -11.27 -6.76
CA TRP A 134 2.49 -10.26 -6.33
C TRP A 134 3.73 -10.30 -7.22
N THR A 135 4.09 -9.16 -7.78
CA THR A 135 5.31 -8.99 -8.56
C THR A 135 6.15 -7.88 -7.95
N LYS A 136 7.46 -8.12 -7.83
CA LYS A 136 8.41 -7.07 -7.46
C LYS A 136 8.76 -6.22 -8.68
N PRO A 137 9.09 -4.94 -8.51
CA PRO A 137 9.72 -4.13 -9.54
C PRO A 137 10.91 -4.88 -10.13
N SER A 138 11.02 -4.89 -11.46
CA SER A 138 12.26 -5.32 -12.10
C SER A 138 13.39 -4.43 -11.61
N PRO A 139 14.57 -4.97 -11.23
CA PRO A 139 15.75 -4.14 -11.00
C PRO A 139 15.93 -3.26 -12.23
N GLY A 140 15.97 -1.94 -12.02
CA GLY A 140 15.98 -0.98 -13.13
C GLY A 140 17.12 -1.33 -14.07
N VAL A 141 16.78 -1.75 -15.30
CA VAL A 141 17.75 -1.79 -16.39
C VAL A 141 18.24 -0.36 -16.51
N HIS A 142 19.49 -0.13 -16.08
CA HIS A 142 20.18 1.11 -16.35
C HIS A 142 20.25 1.23 -17.88
N LEU A 143 19.44 2.12 -18.45
CA LEU A 143 19.63 2.62 -19.81
C LEU A 143 20.70 3.71 -19.78
#